data_AF-R7T3W7-F1
#
_entry.id   AF-R7T3W7-F1
#
_cell.length_a   1.000
_cell.length_b   1.000
_cell.length_c   1.000
_cell.angle_alpha   90.00
_cell.angle_beta   90.00
_cell.angle_gamma   90.00
#
_symmetry.space_group_name_H-M   'P 1'
#
loop_
_entity.id
_entity.type
_entity.pdbx_description
1 polymer ?
#
loop_
_entity_poly.entity_id
_entity_poly.type
_entity_poly.pdbx_seq_one_letter_code
_entity_poly.pdbx_strand_id
1 'polypeptide(L)'
;MEFTPVTYTAKDENENVAKKFIEMLEKDVINIYHKTKFPRKIILNEEKFENEENCWICGNSLGKDKVRDHCHYTGHYRGAAHNQCNLSYRKPKFIPVLFHNLSGYDSHLFIKNLGGEITCIPNNEESYISFSKQITNVKRELRFLDSYKFLSSPLSTLANNINCHPCVEKYIKPHELAVKKGIYPYDYISDLNKMKETQLPAKDKFYNILNGKGISDDEYQHAQNVWKTYNCKTFQDYHNLYNKTDVLLLADVFENFRKLCMNNYKLDPAWYYTSPGLAWDALLKITKVNLELIHDRQILDIIENGIRGGVAMISKRYSEAN
;
A
#
# COMPACT_ATOMS: atom_id res chain seq x y z
N MET A 1 -16.15 -10.05 2.95
CA MET A 1 -15.39 -11.28 2.64
C MET A 1 -14.35 -11.39 3.72
N GLU A 2 -14.27 -12.53 4.40
CA GLU A 2 -13.13 -12.79 5.26
C GLU A 2 -11.99 -13.34 4.41
N PHE A 3 -10.83 -12.70 4.52
CA PHE A 3 -9.59 -13.17 3.95
C PHE A 3 -8.68 -13.53 5.12
N THR A 4 -8.19 -14.75 5.17
CA THR A 4 -7.18 -15.14 6.16
C THR A 4 -5.81 -14.86 5.56
N PRO A 5 -4.89 -14.20 6.28
CA PRO A 5 -3.51 -14.05 5.82
C PRO A 5 -2.95 -15.41 5.43
N VAL A 6 -2.39 -15.50 4.22
CA VAL A 6 -1.85 -16.73 3.70
C VAL A 6 -0.34 -16.73 3.89
N THR A 7 0.20 -17.85 4.37
CA THR A 7 1.64 -18.06 4.52
C THR A 7 2.05 -19.27 3.70
N TYR A 8 3.22 -19.19 3.08
CA TYR A 8 3.84 -20.31 2.40
C TYR A 8 5.29 -20.45 2.85
N THR A 9 5.71 -21.67 3.16
CA THR A 9 7.10 -22.00 3.46
C THR A 9 7.52 -23.12 2.53
N ALA A 10 8.64 -22.93 1.85
CA ALA A 10 9.21 -23.96 0.98
C ALA A 10 9.50 -25.24 1.77
N LYS A 11 9.27 -26.39 1.15
CA LYS A 11 9.59 -27.69 1.77
C LYS A 11 11.04 -28.09 1.56
N ASP A 12 11.64 -27.63 0.46
CA ASP A 12 13.03 -27.87 0.09
C ASP A 12 13.56 -26.69 -0.74
N GLU A 13 14.87 -26.69 -0.98
CA GLU A 13 15.61 -25.62 -1.66
C GLU A 13 15.31 -25.49 -3.17
N ASN A 14 14.74 -26.54 -3.79
CA ASN A 14 14.42 -26.52 -5.22
C ASN A 14 13.07 -25.86 -5.50
N GLU A 15 12.29 -25.57 -4.46
CA GLU A 15 10.99 -24.96 -4.60
C GLU A 15 11.08 -23.45 -4.92
N ASN A 16 10.56 -23.06 -6.08
CA ASN A 16 10.50 -21.67 -6.49
C ASN A 16 9.34 -20.94 -5.78
N VAL A 17 9.63 -20.42 -4.58
CA VAL A 17 8.68 -19.66 -3.75
C VAL A 17 8.14 -18.42 -4.47
N ALA A 18 8.97 -17.75 -5.27
CA ALA A 18 8.54 -16.57 -6.01
C ALA A 18 7.47 -16.92 -7.07
N LYS A 19 7.62 -18.05 -7.76
CA LYS A 19 6.58 -18.57 -8.66
C LYS A 19 5.31 -18.93 -7.90
N LYS A 20 5.43 -19.62 -6.76
CA LYS A 20 4.28 -19.95 -5.89
C LYS A 20 3.53 -18.71 -5.43
N PHE A 21 4.26 -17.67 -5.03
CA PHE A 21 3.69 -16.38 -4.64
C PHE A 21 2.85 -15.77 -5.77
N ILE A 22 3.35 -15.74 -7.01
CA ILE A 22 2.58 -15.24 -8.16
C ILE A 22 1.36 -16.11 -8.45
N GLU A 23 1.49 -17.44 -8.46
CA GLU A 23 0.37 -18.38 -8.66
C GLU A 23 -0.75 -18.16 -7.62
N MET A 24 -0.38 -17.87 -6.36
CA MET A 24 -1.33 -17.56 -5.29
C MET A 24 -2.06 -16.23 -5.53
N LEU A 25 -1.33 -15.18 -5.93
CA LEU A 25 -1.95 -13.89 -6.27
C LEU A 25 -2.93 -14.00 -7.44
N GLU A 26 -2.59 -14.77 -8.48
CA GLU A 26 -3.50 -15.01 -9.61
C GLU A 26 -4.78 -15.71 -9.16
N LYS A 27 -4.64 -16.74 -8.32
CA LYS A 27 -5.78 -17.47 -7.76
C LYS A 27 -6.69 -16.52 -6.95
N ASP A 28 -6.10 -15.63 -6.16
CA ASP A 28 -6.86 -14.65 -5.38
C ASP A 28 -7.59 -13.64 -6.27
N VAL A 29 -6.98 -13.16 -7.35
CA VAL A 29 -7.63 -12.27 -8.32
C VAL A 29 -8.82 -12.94 -8.98
N ILE A 30 -8.64 -14.18 -9.42
CA ILE A 30 -9.72 -14.98 -10.03
C ILE A 30 -10.86 -15.14 -9.03
N ASN A 31 -10.56 -15.50 -7.78
CA ASN A 31 -11.54 -15.63 -6.71
C ASN A 31 -12.30 -14.33 -6.44
N ILE A 32 -11.58 -13.20 -6.33
CA ILE A 32 -12.17 -11.87 -6.14
C ILE A 32 -13.07 -11.52 -7.32
N TYR A 33 -12.61 -11.77 -8.56
CA TYR A 33 -13.39 -11.51 -9.76
C TYR A 33 -14.70 -12.30 -9.77
N HIS A 34 -14.67 -13.62 -9.54
CA HIS A 34 -15.88 -14.44 -9.56
C HIS A 34 -16.90 -14.01 -8.50
N LYS A 35 -16.43 -13.52 -7.35
CA LYS A 35 -17.30 -13.01 -6.28
C LYS A 35 -17.81 -11.58 -6.52
N THR A 36 -17.19 -10.80 -7.41
CA THR A 36 -17.48 -9.36 -7.60
C THR A 36 -17.81 -8.93 -9.04
N LYS A 37 -17.82 -9.89 -9.98
CA LYS A 37 -18.08 -9.64 -11.41
C LYS A 37 -19.45 -9.02 -11.65
N PHE A 38 -20.46 -9.49 -10.94
CA PHE A 38 -21.82 -8.97 -11.06
C PHE A 38 -22.09 -7.91 -9.98
N PRO A 39 -22.73 -6.78 -10.33
CA PRO A 39 -23.20 -5.83 -9.34
C PRO A 39 -24.18 -6.51 -8.38
N ARG A 40 -24.03 -6.25 -7.08
CA ARG A 40 -25.07 -6.61 -6.12
C ARG A 40 -26.33 -5.79 -6.38
N LYS A 41 -27.50 -6.38 -6.10
CA LYS A 41 -28.77 -5.66 -6.13
C LYS A 41 -28.71 -4.47 -5.16
N ILE A 42 -29.31 -3.36 -5.58
CA ILE A 42 -29.36 -2.14 -4.77
C ILE A 42 -30.16 -2.36 -3.48
N ILE A 43 -29.65 -1.80 -2.39
CA ILE A 43 -30.27 -1.73 -1.08
C ILE A 43 -30.45 -0.24 -0.80
N LEU A 44 -31.69 0.25 -0.96
CA LEU A 44 -32.06 1.66 -0.91
C LEU A 44 -33.38 1.83 -0.16
N ASN A 45 -33.50 2.93 0.59
CA ASN A 45 -34.78 3.49 1.01
C ASN A 45 -35.17 4.61 0.02
N GLU A 46 -36.26 4.43 -0.73
CA GLU A 46 -36.67 5.34 -1.81
C GLU A 46 -36.90 6.78 -1.34
N GLU A 47 -37.41 7.00 -0.12
CA GLU A 47 -37.59 8.35 0.44
C GLU A 47 -36.27 9.13 0.47
N LYS A 48 -35.16 8.44 0.75
CA LYS A 48 -33.83 9.07 0.76
C LYS A 48 -33.43 9.54 -0.64
N PHE A 49 -33.70 8.72 -1.66
CA PHE A 49 -33.40 9.09 -3.04
C PHE A 49 -34.25 10.28 -3.49
N GLU A 50 -35.55 10.29 -3.17
CA GLU A 50 -36.46 11.36 -3.59
C GLU A 50 -36.05 12.72 -3.03
N ASN A 51 -35.67 12.78 -1.75
CA ASN A 51 -35.28 14.01 -1.05
C ASN A 51 -33.90 14.58 -1.43
N GLU A 52 -33.06 13.84 -2.15
CA GLU A 52 -31.72 14.32 -2.54
C GLU A 52 -31.77 15.22 -3.78
N GLU A 53 -31.47 16.51 -3.60
CA GLU A 53 -31.51 17.51 -4.68
C GLU A 53 -30.17 17.69 -5.41
N ASN A 54 -29.06 17.26 -4.81
CA ASN A 54 -27.71 17.45 -5.35
C ASN A 54 -27.04 16.11 -5.65
N CYS A 55 -26.24 16.07 -6.71
CA CYS A 55 -25.48 14.88 -7.07
C CYS A 55 -24.40 14.63 -6.03
N TRP A 56 -24.41 13.43 -5.42
CA TRP A 56 -23.43 13.10 -4.39
C TRP A 56 -21.98 12.97 -4.92
N ILE A 57 -21.79 12.84 -6.24
CA ILE A 57 -20.49 12.68 -6.90
C ILE A 57 -19.85 14.04 -7.23
N CYS A 58 -20.58 14.92 -7.92
CA CYS A 58 -20.05 16.21 -8.38
C CYS A 58 -20.49 17.41 -7.53
N GLY A 59 -21.53 17.24 -6.71
CA GLY A 59 -22.10 18.28 -5.83
C GLY A 59 -23.09 19.22 -6.49
N ASN A 60 -23.33 19.13 -7.81
CA ASN A 60 -24.23 20.03 -8.53
C ASN A 60 -25.70 19.56 -8.44
N SER A 61 -26.65 20.48 -8.66
CA SER A 61 -28.09 20.19 -8.64
C SER A 61 -28.49 19.10 -9.64
N LEU A 62 -29.37 18.21 -9.21
CA LEU A 62 -29.93 17.12 -10.00
C LEU A 62 -31.13 17.60 -10.82
N GLY A 63 -31.30 17.02 -12.01
CA GLY A 63 -32.43 17.27 -12.88
C GLY A 63 -33.18 15.99 -13.22
N LYS A 64 -33.72 15.92 -14.44
CA LYS A 64 -34.45 14.75 -14.96
C LYS A 64 -33.56 13.52 -15.18
N ASP A 65 -32.24 13.69 -15.17
CA ASP A 65 -31.24 12.63 -15.37
C ASP A 65 -30.77 11.99 -14.05
N LYS A 66 -31.51 12.23 -12.96
CA LYS A 66 -31.25 11.70 -11.62
C LYS A 66 -31.36 10.17 -11.59
N VAL A 67 -30.27 9.51 -11.21
CA VAL A 67 -30.16 8.04 -11.08
C VAL A 67 -29.69 7.62 -9.69
N ARG A 68 -29.92 6.34 -9.36
CA ARG A 68 -29.56 5.73 -8.07
C ARG A 68 -28.18 5.09 -8.16
N ASP A 69 -27.14 5.75 -7.65
CA ASP A 69 -25.82 5.12 -7.53
C ASP A 69 -25.74 4.24 -6.27
N HIS A 70 -25.07 3.10 -6.39
CA HIS A 70 -24.88 2.18 -5.28
C HIS A 70 -23.55 1.44 -5.38
N CYS A 71 -23.09 0.97 -4.22
CA CYS A 71 -21.88 0.17 -4.17
C CYS A 71 -22.13 -1.21 -4.78
N HIS A 72 -21.57 -1.46 -5.96
CA HIS A 72 -21.66 -2.76 -6.63
C HIS A 72 -21.09 -3.95 -5.83
N TYR A 73 -20.30 -3.71 -4.77
CA TYR A 73 -19.78 -4.76 -3.89
C TYR A 73 -20.68 -5.08 -2.71
N THR A 74 -21.40 -4.10 -2.15
CA THR A 74 -22.22 -4.28 -0.94
C THR A 74 -23.72 -4.15 -1.20
N GLY A 75 -24.12 -3.64 -2.36
CA GLY A 75 -25.51 -3.29 -2.70
C GLY A 75 -25.97 -1.95 -2.13
N HIS A 76 -25.28 -1.41 -1.13
CA HIS A 76 -25.75 -0.22 -0.40
C HIS A 76 -25.78 1.01 -1.30
N TYR A 77 -26.90 1.71 -1.28
CA TYR A 77 -27.06 3.01 -1.90
C TYR A 77 -26.04 4.02 -1.39
N ARG A 78 -25.47 4.80 -2.30
CA ARG A 78 -24.49 5.85 -1.98
C ARG A 78 -25.12 7.23 -2.04
N GLY A 79 -25.95 7.49 -3.04
CA GLY A 79 -26.60 8.77 -3.24
C GLY A 79 -27.15 8.93 -4.66
N ALA A 80 -27.89 10.00 -4.85
CA ALA A 80 -28.47 10.37 -6.13
C ALA A 80 -27.40 11.03 -6.99
N ALA A 81 -27.33 10.65 -8.27
CA ALA A 81 -26.30 11.14 -9.16
C ALA A 81 -26.87 11.51 -10.53
N HIS A 82 -26.17 12.38 -11.26
CA HIS A 82 -26.40 12.52 -12.70
C HIS A 82 -26.06 11.20 -13.39
N ASN A 83 -26.80 10.85 -14.44
CA ASN A 83 -26.55 9.63 -15.20
C ASN A 83 -25.10 9.55 -15.70
N GLN A 84 -24.55 10.66 -16.18
CA GLN A 84 -23.18 10.73 -16.67
C GLN A 84 -22.15 10.55 -15.54
N CYS A 85 -22.36 11.18 -14.38
CA CYS A 85 -21.49 11.01 -13.22
C CYS A 85 -21.47 9.55 -12.76
N ASN A 86 -22.64 8.91 -12.68
CA ASN A 86 -22.78 7.50 -12.33
C ASN A 86 -22.03 6.57 -13.30
N LEU A 87 -22.16 6.78 -14.62
CA LEU A 87 -21.45 6.00 -15.64
C LEU A 87 -19.92 6.20 -15.60
N SER A 88 -19.47 7.36 -15.10
CA SER A 88 -18.06 7.70 -14.93
C SER A 88 -17.48 7.15 -13.62
N TYR A 89 -18.32 6.92 -12.60
CA TYR A 89 -17.94 6.36 -11.31
C TYR A 89 -17.68 4.85 -11.36
N ARG A 90 -16.61 4.48 -12.08
CA ARG A 90 -16.31 3.08 -12.43
C ARG A 90 -15.56 2.38 -11.31
N LYS A 91 -15.75 1.05 -11.25
CA LYS A 91 -14.88 0.18 -10.46
C LYS A 91 -13.50 0.08 -11.14
N PRO A 92 -12.40 -0.03 -10.36
CA PRO A 92 -11.11 -0.30 -10.96
C PRO A 92 -11.15 -1.66 -11.66
N LYS A 93 -10.50 -1.74 -12.84
CA LYS A 93 -10.27 -3.01 -13.54
C LYS A 93 -9.00 -3.71 -13.05
N PHE A 94 -8.37 -3.19 -12.01
CA PHE A 94 -7.17 -3.74 -11.41
C PHE A 94 -7.40 -4.09 -9.94
N ILE A 95 -6.55 -4.96 -9.42
CA ILE A 95 -6.43 -5.25 -7.99
C ILE A 95 -5.06 -4.73 -7.54
N PRO A 96 -5.01 -3.74 -6.64
CA PRO A 96 -3.75 -3.24 -6.12
C PRO A 96 -3.10 -4.28 -5.21
N VAL A 97 -1.81 -4.57 -5.43
CA VAL A 97 -0.95 -5.36 -4.56
C VAL A 97 0.06 -4.40 -3.95
N LEU A 98 -0.01 -4.23 -2.64
CA LEU A 98 0.82 -3.27 -1.94
C LEU A 98 2.03 -3.95 -1.32
N PHE A 99 3.18 -3.33 -1.55
CA PHE A 99 4.45 -3.63 -0.91
C PHE A 99 5.01 -2.36 -0.28
N HIS A 100 5.93 -2.47 0.65
CA HIS A 100 6.60 -1.32 1.24
C HIS A 100 8.05 -1.29 0.79
N ASN A 101 8.38 -0.31 -0.04
CA ASN A 101 9.65 -0.18 -0.75
C ASN A 101 9.86 -1.29 -1.80
N LEU A 102 8.81 -1.56 -2.58
CA LEU A 102 8.80 -2.56 -3.64
C LEU A 102 9.98 -2.38 -4.60
N SER A 103 10.16 -1.15 -5.10
CA SER A 103 11.12 -0.84 -6.14
C SER A 103 12.58 -0.97 -5.67
N GLY A 104 12.82 -0.96 -4.36
CA GLY A 104 14.15 -1.06 -3.78
C GLY A 104 14.59 -2.48 -3.45
N TYR A 105 13.65 -3.41 -3.26
CA TYR A 105 13.95 -4.75 -2.74
C TYR A 105 13.12 -5.84 -3.42
N ASP A 106 11.84 -5.95 -3.06
CA ASP A 106 11.06 -7.16 -3.29
C ASP A 106 10.79 -7.47 -4.77
N SER A 107 10.70 -6.44 -5.62
CA SER A 107 10.41 -6.66 -7.04
C SER A 107 11.45 -7.57 -7.69
N HIS A 108 12.72 -7.46 -7.31
CA HIS A 108 13.80 -8.26 -7.91
C HIS A 108 13.64 -9.76 -7.64
N LEU A 109 12.94 -10.14 -6.56
CA LEU A 109 12.75 -11.54 -6.16
C LEU A 109 11.76 -12.28 -7.06
N PHE A 110 10.73 -11.60 -7.57
CA PHE A 110 9.63 -12.27 -8.27
C PHE A 110 9.34 -11.73 -9.66
N ILE A 111 9.93 -10.62 -10.10
CA ILE A 111 9.63 -10.01 -11.41
C ILE A 111 9.87 -10.97 -12.58
N LYS A 112 10.93 -11.79 -12.52
CA LYS A 112 11.23 -12.84 -13.51
C LYS A 112 10.18 -13.95 -13.55
N ASN A 113 9.44 -14.15 -12.46
CA ASN A 113 8.40 -15.17 -12.31
C ASN A 113 7.00 -14.64 -12.64
N LEU A 114 6.84 -13.35 -12.94
CA LEU A 114 5.55 -12.83 -13.39
C LEU A 114 5.14 -13.50 -14.70
N GLY A 115 5.97 -13.44 -15.75
CA GLY A 115 5.59 -13.96 -17.08
C GLY A 115 4.31 -13.33 -17.67
N GLY A 116 3.94 -13.74 -18.87
CA GLY A 116 2.74 -13.25 -19.55
C GLY A 116 2.84 -11.79 -20.01
N GLU A 117 1.68 -11.15 -20.21
CA GLU A 117 1.59 -9.75 -20.63
C GLU A 117 1.73 -8.81 -19.42
N ILE A 118 2.86 -8.10 -19.37
CA ILE A 118 3.23 -7.19 -18.30
C ILE A 118 3.31 -5.77 -18.87
N THR A 119 2.67 -4.82 -18.20
CA THR A 119 2.85 -3.39 -18.45
C THR A 119 3.69 -2.80 -17.32
N CYS A 120 4.62 -1.91 -17.63
CA CYS A 120 5.46 -1.28 -16.62
C CYS A 120 5.53 0.24 -16.82
N ILE A 121 5.69 0.95 -15.71
CA ILE A 121 6.01 2.37 -15.67
C ILE A 121 7.45 2.47 -15.16
N PRO A 122 8.43 2.60 -16.06
CA PRO A 122 9.82 2.73 -15.67
C PRO A 122 10.04 4.05 -14.92
N ASN A 123 10.91 4.03 -13.92
CA ASN A 123 11.43 5.24 -13.27
C ASN A 123 12.81 5.59 -13.83
N ASN A 124 13.68 4.59 -13.93
CA ASN A 124 14.96 4.63 -14.62
C ASN A 124 15.27 3.24 -15.20
N GLU A 125 16.49 3.00 -15.66
CA GLU A 125 16.88 1.72 -16.28
C GLU A 125 16.82 0.52 -15.33
N GLU A 126 16.88 0.75 -14.01
CA GLU A 126 17.00 -0.30 -12.99
C GLU A 126 15.77 -0.42 -12.07
N SER A 127 14.92 0.60 -12.03
CA SER A 127 13.78 0.70 -11.11
C SER A 127 12.49 1.08 -11.82
N TYR A 128 11.38 0.53 -11.32
CA TYR A 128 10.04 0.75 -11.85
C TYR A 128 9.18 1.46 -10.80
N ILE A 129 8.37 2.44 -11.22
CA ILE A 129 7.36 3.07 -10.34
C ILE A 129 6.27 2.05 -10.00
N SER A 130 5.83 1.30 -11.00
CA SER A 130 4.83 0.26 -10.88
C SER A 130 4.90 -0.67 -12.09
N PHE A 131 4.46 -1.90 -11.91
CA PHE A 131 4.21 -2.83 -12.99
C PHE A 131 2.88 -3.53 -12.76
N SER A 132 2.23 -3.95 -13.83
CA SER A 132 0.95 -4.62 -13.79
C SER A 132 0.98 -5.86 -14.68
N LYS A 133 0.30 -6.90 -14.23
CA LYS A 133 0.17 -8.17 -14.95
C LYS A 133 -1.29 -8.41 -15.31
N GLN A 134 -1.57 -8.62 -16.60
CA GLN A 134 -2.90 -9.02 -17.05
C GLN A 134 -3.16 -10.48 -16.69
N ILE A 135 -4.33 -10.78 -16.13
CA ILE A 135 -4.72 -12.15 -15.79
C ILE A 135 -5.61 -12.68 -16.91
N THR A 136 -5.08 -13.47 -17.85
CA THR A 136 -5.81 -13.90 -19.07
C THR A 136 -7.21 -14.49 -18.80
N ASN A 137 -7.39 -15.23 -17.72
CA ASN A 137 -8.66 -15.89 -17.38
C ASN A 137 -9.79 -14.93 -16.97
N VAL A 138 -9.45 -13.71 -16.53
CA VAL A 138 -10.43 -12.72 -16.05
C VAL A 138 -10.06 -11.35 -16.57
N LYS A 139 -11.01 -10.51 -16.97
CA LYS A 139 -10.67 -9.15 -17.48
C LYS A 139 -10.23 -8.20 -16.34
N ARG A 140 -9.14 -8.54 -15.65
CA ARG A 140 -8.54 -7.86 -14.50
C ARG A 140 -7.02 -7.93 -14.57
N GLU A 141 -6.38 -6.90 -14.03
CA GLU A 141 -4.94 -6.85 -13.84
C GLU A 141 -4.55 -6.86 -12.36
N LEU A 142 -3.41 -7.46 -12.05
CA LEU A 142 -2.69 -7.22 -10.81
C LEU A 142 -1.85 -5.96 -10.99
N ARG A 143 -1.99 -4.96 -10.13
CA ARG A 143 -1.19 -3.74 -10.16
C ARG A 143 -0.34 -3.66 -8.92
N PHE A 144 0.97 -3.75 -9.08
CA PHE A 144 1.91 -3.71 -7.97
C PHE A 144 2.23 -2.25 -7.62
N LEU A 145 1.93 -1.87 -6.39
CA LEU A 145 2.07 -0.52 -5.88
C LEU A 145 3.09 -0.50 -4.75
N ASP A 146 3.95 0.51 -4.76
CA ASP A 146 4.91 0.77 -3.70
C ASP A 146 4.34 1.80 -2.72
N SER A 147 3.94 1.34 -1.54
CA SER A 147 3.44 2.21 -0.47
C SER A 147 4.47 3.25 -0.02
N TYR A 148 5.77 3.02 -0.20
CA TYR A 148 6.83 3.98 0.15
C TYR A 148 6.79 5.22 -0.77
N LYS A 149 6.26 5.09 -1.99
CA LYS A 149 6.02 6.23 -2.91
C LYS A 149 4.82 7.09 -2.49
N PHE A 150 4.05 6.62 -1.52
CA PHE A 150 2.98 7.40 -0.89
C PHE A 150 3.43 7.94 0.47
N LEU A 151 4.04 7.08 1.27
CA LEU A 151 4.45 7.31 2.65
C LEU A 151 5.94 7.00 2.78
N SER A 152 6.78 7.99 2.49
CA SER A 152 8.24 7.87 2.41
C SER A 152 8.91 7.83 3.80
N SER A 153 8.47 6.91 4.65
CA SER A 153 9.00 6.65 5.99
C SER A 153 9.04 5.16 6.25
N PRO A 154 9.94 4.67 7.12
CA PRO A 154 9.96 3.26 7.52
C PRO A 154 8.62 2.81 8.10
N LEU A 155 8.24 1.57 7.83
CA LEU A 155 6.99 0.99 8.35
C LEU A 155 6.90 1.06 9.89
N SER A 156 8.01 0.96 10.62
CA SER A 156 8.02 1.15 12.09
C SER A 156 7.53 2.54 12.50
N THR A 157 8.01 3.58 11.83
CA THR A 157 7.55 4.97 12.05
C THR A 157 6.09 5.12 11.70
N LEU A 158 5.65 4.55 10.56
CA LEU A 158 4.26 4.66 10.12
C LEU A 158 3.28 3.93 11.04
N ALA A 159 3.65 2.72 11.48
CA ALA A 159 2.84 1.91 12.39
C ALA A 159 2.69 2.56 13.77
N ASN A 160 3.71 3.27 14.26
CA ASN A 160 3.66 4.00 15.52
C ASN A 160 2.80 5.28 15.43
N ASN A 161 2.58 5.81 14.23
CA ASN A 161 1.81 7.05 14.02
C ASN A 161 0.30 6.81 13.89
N ILE A 162 -0.16 5.55 13.91
CA ILE A 162 -1.58 5.21 13.84
C ILE A 162 -2.08 4.68 15.18
N ASN A 163 -3.31 5.05 15.54
CA ASN A 163 -3.88 4.75 16.87
C ASN A 163 -4.56 3.38 16.97
N CYS A 164 -4.88 2.75 15.84
CA CYS A 164 -5.59 1.49 15.80
C CYS A 164 -5.03 0.58 14.71
N HIS A 165 -5.06 -0.73 14.99
CA HIS A 165 -4.51 -1.75 14.09
C HIS A 165 -5.54 -2.89 13.87
N PRO A 166 -6.69 -2.62 13.23
CA PRO A 166 -7.75 -3.62 13.07
C PRO A 166 -7.32 -4.90 12.35
N CYS A 167 -6.41 -4.83 11.39
CA CYS A 167 -5.89 -6.00 10.69
C CYS A 167 -5.00 -6.82 11.64
N VAL A 168 -4.09 -6.19 12.39
CA VAL A 168 -3.29 -6.90 13.40
C VAL A 168 -4.17 -7.55 14.46
N GLU A 169 -5.06 -6.78 15.10
CA GLU A 169 -5.95 -7.24 16.17
C GLU A 169 -6.86 -8.40 15.73
N LYS A 170 -7.23 -8.44 14.45
CA LYS A 170 -8.08 -9.50 13.90
C LYS A 170 -7.34 -10.84 13.74
N TYR A 171 -6.06 -10.82 13.36
CA TYR A 171 -5.35 -12.04 12.93
C TYR A 171 -4.19 -12.45 13.83
N ILE A 172 -3.81 -11.61 14.79
CA ILE A 172 -2.80 -11.88 15.81
C ILE A 172 -3.48 -11.68 17.17
N LYS A 173 -3.12 -12.51 18.15
CA LYS A 173 -3.63 -12.37 19.52
C LYS A 173 -3.38 -10.93 19.98
N PRO A 174 -4.42 -10.18 20.37
CA PRO A 174 -4.29 -8.77 20.73
C PRO A 174 -3.24 -8.56 21.82
N HIS A 175 -2.26 -7.72 21.54
CA HIS A 175 -1.22 -7.32 22.47
C HIS A 175 -0.52 -6.06 21.92
N GLU A 176 -0.08 -5.18 22.81
CA GLU A 176 0.72 -3.99 22.47
C GLU A 176 2.04 -4.30 21.73
N LEU A 177 2.48 -5.56 21.74
CA LEU A 177 3.70 -6.00 21.07
C LEU A 177 3.48 -6.23 19.58
N ALA A 178 2.28 -6.63 19.16
CA ALA A 178 1.98 -6.90 17.76
C ALA A 178 1.71 -5.66 16.92
N VAL A 179 1.45 -4.52 17.56
CA VAL A 179 1.24 -3.23 16.87
C VAL A 179 2.54 -2.46 16.62
N LYS A 180 3.68 -3.02 17.06
CA LYS A 180 5.02 -2.49 16.82
C LYS A 180 5.73 -3.37 15.80
N LYS A 181 6.59 -2.76 14.98
CA LYS A 181 7.43 -3.53 14.06
C LYS A 181 8.39 -4.41 14.87
N GLY A 182 8.43 -5.69 14.54
CA GLY A 182 9.29 -6.66 15.21
C GLY A 182 10.77 -6.41 14.93
N ILE A 183 11.64 -7.01 15.73
CA ILE A 183 13.09 -6.95 15.58
C ILE A 183 13.56 -8.27 14.96
N TYR A 184 14.37 -8.21 13.90
CA TYR A 184 14.71 -9.41 13.14
C TYR A 184 16.21 -9.50 12.85
N PRO A 185 16.86 -10.65 13.10
CA PRO A 185 18.30 -10.82 12.88
C PRO A 185 18.56 -11.23 11.44
N TYR A 186 18.53 -10.29 10.49
CA TYR A 186 18.60 -10.58 9.06
C TYR A 186 19.84 -11.39 8.65
N ASP A 187 21.03 -10.95 9.07
CA ASP A 187 22.30 -11.61 8.72
C ASP A 187 22.53 -12.95 9.43
N TYR A 188 21.78 -13.24 10.51
CA TYR A 188 21.87 -14.52 11.22
C TYR A 188 21.24 -15.67 10.43
N ILE A 189 20.28 -15.37 9.54
CA ILE A 189 19.51 -16.38 8.82
C ILE A 189 20.29 -16.80 7.57
N SER A 190 21.25 -17.71 7.78
CA SER A 190 22.09 -18.28 6.74
C SER A 190 21.47 -19.49 6.03
N ASP A 191 20.64 -20.26 6.73
CA ASP A 191 20.10 -21.54 6.24
C ASP A 191 18.83 -21.95 6.97
N LEU A 192 18.14 -22.96 6.43
CA LEU A 192 16.86 -23.44 6.97
C LEU A 192 16.98 -24.15 8.33
N ASN A 193 18.16 -24.63 8.75
CA ASN A 193 18.29 -25.25 10.06
C ASN A 193 18.19 -24.22 11.18
N LYS A 194 18.52 -22.95 10.92
CA LYS A 194 18.27 -21.83 11.86
C LYS A 194 16.81 -21.72 12.28
N MET A 195 15.88 -22.06 11.38
CA MET A 195 14.45 -22.04 11.69
C MET A 195 14.05 -23.08 12.75
N LYS A 196 14.82 -24.17 12.89
CA LYS A 196 14.54 -25.25 13.84
C LYS A 196 15.07 -24.98 15.25
N GLU A 197 15.87 -23.91 15.43
CA GLU A 197 16.43 -23.55 16.73
C GLU A 197 15.32 -23.23 17.73
N THR A 198 15.45 -23.73 18.97
CA THR A 198 14.42 -23.64 20.01
C THR A 198 14.59 -22.45 20.95
N GLN A 199 15.52 -21.55 20.63
CA GLN A 199 15.82 -20.35 21.40
C GLN A 199 15.95 -19.14 20.49
N LEU A 200 15.66 -17.96 21.04
CA LEU A 200 15.96 -16.71 20.36
C LEU A 200 17.49 -16.54 20.25
N PRO A 201 18.03 -16.09 19.11
CA PRO A 201 19.45 -15.83 18.95
C PRO A 201 19.95 -14.82 19.98
N ALA A 202 21.22 -14.92 20.36
CA ALA A 202 21.84 -13.94 21.24
C ALA A 202 21.89 -12.54 20.59
N LYS A 203 21.94 -11.49 21.42
CA LYS A 203 21.86 -10.08 20.96
C LYS A 203 22.92 -9.74 19.90
N ASP A 204 24.12 -10.30 19.99
CA ASP A 204 25.20 -10.09 19.02
C ASP A 204 24.85 -10.58 17.61
N LYS A 205 23.92 -11.54 17.49
CA LYS A 205 23.43 -12.06 16.20
C LYS A 205 22.42 -11.15 15.50
N PHE A 206 22.00 -10.05 16.15
CA PHE A 206 21.15 -9.03 15.53
C PHE A 206 21.96 -7.90 14.89
N TYR A 207 23.28 -8.04 14.78
CA TYR A 207 24.10 -7.09 14.02
C TYR A 207 23.74 -7.13 12.54
N ASN A 208 23.43 -5.96 11.97
CA ASN A 208 23.09 -5.82 10.57
C ASN A 208 24.29 -5.25 9.78
N ILE A 209 24.78 -6.03 8.82
CA ILE A 209 25.98 -5.66 8.04
C ILE A 209 25.70 -4.46 7.12
N LEU A 210 24.49 -4.36 6.56
CA LEU A 210 24.10 -3.31 5.63
C LEU A 210 24.11 -1.92 6.26
N ASN A 211 23.72 -1.81 7.53
CA ASN A 211 23.70 -0.53 8.25
C ASN A 211 24.85 -0.39 9.27
N GLY A 212 25.68 -1.42 9.43
CA GLY A 212 26.83 -1.45 10.33
C GLY A 212 26.46 -1.34 11.81
N LYS A 213 25.24 -1.69 12.20
CA LYS A 213 24.70 -1.47 13.56
C LYS A 213 24.06 -2.73 14.13
N GLY A 214 24.30 -2.94 15.43
CA GLY A 214 23.51 -3.85 16.25
C GLY A 214 22.23 -3.19 16.76
N ILE A 215 21.51 -3.93 17.59
CA ILE A 215 20.30 -3.46 18.27
C ILE A 215 20.61 -2.98 19.68
N SER A 216 19.76 -2.10 20.21
CA SER A 216 19.76 -1.66 21.61
C SER A 216 19.31 -2.78 22.57
N ASP A 217 19.54 -2.59 23.87
CA ASP A 217 19.04 -3.51 24.90
C ASP A 217 17.51 -3.54 24.93
N ASP A 218 16.85 -2.40 24.74
CA ASP A 218 15.39 -2.30 24.70
C ASP A 218 14.78 -3.05 23.51
N GLU A 219 15.41 -2.96 22.32
CA GLU A 219 15.00 -3.72 21.13
C GLU A 219 15.15 -5.23 21.34
N TYR A 220 16.25 -5.65 21.97
CA TYR A 220 16.45 -7.07 22.28
C TYR A 220 15.46 -7.56 23.34
N GLN A 221 15.19 -6.76 24.37
CA GLN A 221 14.16 -7.06 25.36
C GLN A 221 12.78 -7.16 24.72
N HIS A 222 12.46 -6.30 23.75
CA HIS A 222 11.24 -6.41 22.97
C HIS A 222 11.16 -7.73 22.20
N ALA A 223 12.23 -8.16 21.53
CA ALA A 223 12.28 -9.45 20.83
C ALA A 223 12.04 -10.64 21.79
N GLN A 224 12.65 -10.60 22.98
CA GLN A 224 12.44 -11.61 24.03
C GLN A 224 10.99 -11.62 24.54
N ASN A 225 10.38 -10.44 24.71
CA ASN A 225 9.00 -10.32 25.13
C ASN A 225 8.04 -10.90 24.07
N VAL A 226 8.27 -10.60 22.79
CA VAL A 226 7.50 -11.19 21.68
C VAL A 226 7.61 -12.71 21.70
N TRP A 227 8.84 -13.25 21.79
CA TRP A 227 9.09 -14.69 21.85
C TRP A 227 8.30 -15.38 22.96
N LYS A 228 8.34 -14.80 24.17
CA LYS A 228 7.65 -15.34 25.36
C LYS A 228 6.13 -15.19 25.25
N THR A 229 5.64 -14.00 24.94
CA THR A 229 4.20 -13.68 24.91
C THR A 229 3.43 -14.51 23.90
N TYR A 230 4.03 -14.77 22.74
CA TYR A 230 3.43 -15.58 21.68
C TYR A 230 3.79 -17.06 21.75
N ASN A 231 4.45 -17.50 22.83
CA ASN A 231 4.85 -18.89 23.07
C ASN A 231 5.61 -19.50 21.88
N CYS A 232 6.54 -18.75 21.28
CA CYS A 232 7.39 -19.27 20.21
C CYS A 232 8.22 -20.46 20.72
N LYS A 233 8.08 -21.62 20.08
CA LYS A 233 8.83 -22.83 20.44
C LYS A 233 10.09 -22.97 19.60
N THR A 234 10.03 -22.47 18.37
CA THR A 234 11.11 -22.48 17.40
C THR A 234 11.32 -21.09 16.81
N PHE A 235 12.49 -20.86 16.24
CA PHE A 235 12.75 -19.63 15.51
C PHE A 235 11.83 -19.47 14.29
N GLN A 236 11.37 -20.58 13.71
CA GLN A 236 10.34 -20.57 12.68
C GLN A 236 9.03 -19.92 13.15
N ASP A 237 8.60 -20.17 14.38
CA ASP A 237 7.39 -19.54 14.95
C ASP A 237 7.58 -18.02 15.03
N TYR A 238 8.75 -17.57 15.50
CA TYR A 238 9.13 -16.17 15.58
C TYR A 238 9.19 -15.51 14.19
N HIS A 239 9.82 -16.17 13.21
CA HIS A 239 9.90 -15.73 11.82
C HIS A 239 8.53 -15.56 11.17
N ASN A 240 7.67 -16.57 11.31
CA ASN A 240 6.31 -16.53 10.74
C ASN A 240 5.47 -15.42 11.39
N LEU A 241 5.59 -15.23 12.71
CA LEU A 241 4.94 -14.14 13.41
C LEU A 241 5.45 -12.78 12.92
N TYR A 242 6.78 -12.62 12.78
CA TYR A 242 7.40 -11.39 12.29
C TYR A 242 6.87 -11.03 10.90
N ASN A 243 6.94 -11.95 9.92
CA ASN A 243 6.47 -11.68 8.56
C ASN A 243 4.97 -11.36 8.51
N LYS A 244 4.16 -12.12 9.26
CA LYS A 244 2.72 -11.89 9.33
C LYS A 244 2.40 -10.52 9.94
N THR A 245 3.11 -10.15 11.00
CA THR A 245 2.93 -8.85 11.66
C THR A 245 3.29 -7.71 10.71
N ASP A 246 4.41 -7.82 9.98
CA ASP A 246 4.86 -6.77 9.07
C ASP A 246 3.85 -6.50 7.93
N VAL A 247 3.28 -7.56 7.34
CA VAL A 247 2.25 -7.45 6.30
C VAL A 247 0.95 -6.86 6.86
N LEU A 248 0.53 -7.25 8.06
CA LEU A 248 -0.69 -6.74 8.68
C LEU A 248 -0.55 -5.27 9.11
N LEU A 249 0.63 -4.89 9.63
CA LEU A 249 0.97 -3.50 9.93
C LEU A 249 0.90 -2.63 8.66
N LEU A 250 1.45 -3.12 7.55
CA LEU A 250 1.36 -2.41 6.27
C LEU A 250 -0.10 -2.23 5.84
N ALA A 251 -0.94 -3.26 6.00
CA ALA A 251 -2.35 -3.17 5.70
C ALA A 251 -3.05 -2.11 6.55
N ASP A 252 -2.81 -2.08 7.87
CA ASP A 252 -3.39 -1.09 8.77
C ASP A 252 -2.93 0.35 8.44
N VAL A 253 -1.64 0.53 8.20
CA VAL A 253 -1.06 1.83 7.79
C VAL A 253 -1.71 2.33 6.50
N PHE A 254 -1.79 1.48 5.48
CA PHE A 254 -2.32 1.90 4.19
C PHE A 254 -3.84 2.07 4.21
N GLU A 255 -4.59 1.26 4.94
CA GLU A 255 -6.04 1.46 5.14
C GLU A 255 -6.32 2.75 5.91
N ASN A 256 -5.51 3.09 6.92
CA ASN A 256 -5.63 4.38 7.60
C ASN A 256 -5.34 5.54 6.63
N PHE A 257 -4.31 5.43 5.79
CA PHE A 257 -4.01 6.42 4.76
C PHE A 257 -5.15 6.56 3.74
N ARG A 258 -5.76 5.45 3.30
CA ARG A 258 -6.95 5.46 2.44
C ARG A 258 -8.12 6.19 3.09
N LYS A 259 -8.40 5.93 4.37
CA LYS A 259 -9.45 6.65 5.12
C LYS A 259 -9.17 8.14 5.20
N LEU A 260 -7.94 8.53 5.51
CA LEU A 260 -7.52 9.94 5.55
C LEU A 260 -7.75 10.63 4.20
N CYS A 261 -7.29 10.03 3.10
CA CYS A 261 -7.46 10.58 1.76
C CYS A 261 -8.93 10.64 1.33
N MET A 262 -9.72 9.62 1.65
CA MET A 262 -11.16 9.63 1.39
C MET A 262 -11.87 10.70 2.21
N ASN A 263 -11.46 10.95 3.45
CA ASN A 263 -12.03 12.00 4.29
C ASN A 263 -11.70 13.40 3.75
N ASN A 264 -10.44 13.66 3.46
CA ASN A 264 -9.95 15.00 3.09
C ASN A 264 -10.17 15.35 1.61
N TYR A 265 -9.93 14.39 0.71
CA TYR A 265 -9.88 14.62 -0.74
C TYR A 265 -11.00 13.90 -1.49
N LYS A 266 -11.70 12.95 -0.84
CA LYS A 266 -12.68 12.07 -1.51
C LYS A 266 -12.02 11.33 -2.69
N LEU A 267 -10.76 10.95 -2.53
CA LEU A 267 -9.94 10.20 -3.49
C LEU A 267 -9.31 9.02 -2.76
N ASP A 268 -9.31 7.85 -3.41
CA ASP A 268 -8.72 6.64 -2.87
C ASP A 268 -7.28 6.50 -3.41
N PRO A 269 -6.24 6.55 -2.56
CA PRO A 269 -4.85 6.53 -2.98
C PRO A 269 -4.48 5.24 -3.73
N ALA A 270 -5.23 4.15 -3.54
CA ALA A 270 -5.02 2.91 -4.29
C ALA A 270 -5.31 3.01 -5.81
N TRP A 271 -5.89 4.14 -6.27
CA TRP A 271 -6.04 4.45 -7.69
C TRP A 271 -4.82 5.05 -8.36
N TYR A 272 -3.87 5.50 -7.55
CA TYR A 272 -2.71 6.22 -7.98
C TYR A 272 -1.48 5.32 -7.92
N TYR A 273 -0.39 5.79 -8.52
CA TYR A 273 0.91 5.13 -8.43
C TYR A 273 1.80 5.74 -7.34
N THR A 274 1.63 7.04 -7.06
CA THR A 274 2.48 7.81 -6.14
C THR A 274 1.71 8.98 -5.49
N SER A 275 2.24 9.54 -4.41
CA SER A 275 1.68 10.73 -3.76
C SER A 275 1.57 11.97 -4.67
N PRO A 276 2.55 12.29 -5.54
CA PRO A 276 2.39 13.40 -6.50
C PRO A 276 1.16 13.29 -7.40
N GLY A 277 0.88 12.09 -7.94
CA GLY A 277 -0.31 11.88 -8.77
C GLY A 277 -1.61 12.07 -8.00
N LEU A 278 -1.67 11.59 -6.75
CA LEU A 278 -2.80 11.82 -5.86
C LEU A 278 -2.97 13.30 -5.53
N ALA A 279 -1.88 14.00 -5.21
CA ALA A 279 -1.88 15.41 -4.85
C ALA A 279 -2.34 16.29 -6.03
N TRP A 280 -1.94 15.94 -7.25
CA TRP A 280 -2.36 16.61 -8.47
C TRP A 280 -3.88 16.54 -8.66
N ASP A 281 -4.46 15.35 -8.58
CA ASP A 281 -5.91 15.18 -8.69
C ASP A 281 -6.67 15.83 -7.52
N ALA A 282 -6.10 15.79 -6.31
CA ALA A 282 -6.67 16.48 -5.16
C ALA A 282 -6.71 18.00 -5.39
N LEU A 283 -5.62 18.59 -5.91
CA LEU A 283 -5.54 20.01 -6.28
C LEU A 283 -6.63 20.38 -7.29
N LEU A 284 -6.74 19.64 -8.39
CA LEU A 284 -7.74 19.88 -9.43
C LEU A 284 -9.16 19.77 -8.88
N LYS A 285 -9.42 18.76 -8.04
CA LYS A 285 -10.73 18.52 -7.44
C LYS A 285 -11.15 19.62 -6.47
N ILE A 286 -10.22 20.11 -5.64
CA ILE A 286 -10.49 21.15 -4.64
C ILE A 286 -10.67 22.51 -5.30
N THR A 287 -9.72 22.89 -6.17
CA THR A 287 -9.70 24.23 -6.79
C THR A 287 -10.70 24.36 -7.93
N LYS A 288 -11.08 23.24 -8.56
CA LYS A 288 -11.89 23.19 -9.80
C LYS A 288 -11.29 24.02 -10.94
N VAL A 289 -9.98 24.28 -10.87
CA VAL A 289 -9.27 25.03 -11.91
C VAL A 289 -9.21 24.20 -13.19
N ASN A 290 -9.40 24.86 -14.34
CA ASN A 290 -9.13 24.26 -15.64
C ASN A 290 -7.72 24.68 -16.05
N LEU A 291 -6.81 23.71 -16.20
CA LEU A 291 -5.45 23.99 -16.61
C LEU A 291 -5.37 24.07 -18.13
N GLU A 292 -4.83 25.18 -18.62
CA GLU A 292 -4.55 25.36 -20.04
C GLU A 292 -3.16 24.81 -20.38
N LEU A 293 -3.02 24.33 -21.62
CA LEU A 293 -1.72 23.90 -22.13
C LEU A 293 -0.89 25.13 -22.52
N ILE A 294 0.39 25.12 -22.17
CA ILE A 294 1.33 26.15 -22.62
C ILE A 294 1.63 25.87 -24.09
N HIS A 295 1.16 26.74 -24.98
CA HIS A 295 1.38 26.63 -26.43
C HIS A 295 2.57 27.47 -26.92
N ASP A 296 2.98 28.49 -26.15
CA ASP A 296 4.08 29.38 -26.50
C ASP A 296 5.39 28.90 -25.88
N ARG A 297 6.42 28.69 -26.71
CA ARG A 297 7.74 28.25 -26.28
C ARG A 297 8.44 29.28 -25.38
N GLN A 298 8.25 30.58 -25.61
CA GLN A 298 8.85 31.61 -24.77
C GLN A 298 8.27 31.59 -23.36
N ILE A 299 6.97 31.35 -23.21
CA ILE A 299 6.32 31.20 -21.90
C ILE A 299 6.88 29.97 -21.19
N LEU A 300 7.03 28.85 -21.90
CA LEU A 300 7.66 27.65 -21.35
C LEU A 300 9.09 27.93 -20.87
N ASP A 301 9.91 28.55 -21.73
CA ASP A 301 11.30 28.90 -21.39
C ASP A 301 11.37 29.83 -20.17
N ILE A 302 10.47 30.82 -20.04
CA ILE A 302 10.39 31.71 -18.87
C ILE A 302 10.11 30.91 -17.60
N ILE A 303 9.16 29.98 -17.64
CA ILE A 303 8.79 29.15 -16.50
C ILE A 303 9.95 28.22 -16.12
N GLU A 304 10.50 27.48 -17.07
CA GLU A 304 11.60 26.53 -16.83
C GLU A 304 12.84 27.25 -16.28
N ASN A 305 13.22 28.39 -16.87
CA ASN A 305 14.33 29.21 -16.39
C ASN A 305 14.04 29.90 -15.05
N GLY A 306 12.77 29.96 -14.63
CA GLY A 306 12.34 30.49 -13.34
C GLY A 306 12.36 29.46 -12.20
N ILE A 307 12.39 28.16 -12.50
CA ILE A 307 12.39 27.10 -11.47
C ILE A 307 13.69 27.18 -10.64
N ARG A 308 13.54 27.27 -9.32
CA ARG A 308 14.65 27.25 -8.35
C ARG A 308 14.38 26.16 -7.31
N GLY A 309 15.44 25.48 -6.87
CA GLY A 309 15.37 24.55 -5.74
C GLY A 309 15.32 25.28 -4.40
N GLY A 310 15.37 24.52 -3.30
CA GLY A 310 15.50 25.09 -1.96
C GLY A 310 16.82 25.86 -1.80
N VAL A 311 16.79 26.97 -1.05
CA VAL A 311 17.99 27.75 -0.74
C VAL A 311 18.90 26.92 0.16
N ALA A 312 20.09 26.57 -0.35
CA ALA A 312 21.15 25.96 0.43
C ALA A 312 22.29 26.96 0.57
N MET A 313 22.49 27.47 1.79
CA MET A 313 23.55 28.44 2.10
C MET A 313 24.43 27.92 3.22
N ILE A 314 25.75 27.94 3.01
CA ILE A 314 26.74 27.78 4.07
C ILE A 314 27.19 29.18 4.48
N SER A 315 26.70 29.68 5.60
CA SER A 315 27.11 30.98 6.13
C SER A 315 28.49 30.89 6.78
N LYS A 316 29.39 31.82 6.45
CA LYS A 316 30.62 32.02 7.21
C LYS A 316 30.31 32.94 8.39
N ARG A 317 30.72 32.55 9.60
CA ARG A 317 30.66 33.46 10.76
C ARG A 317 31.59 34.64 10.49
N TYR A 318 31.12 35.86 10.77
CA TYR A 318 31.95 37.05 10.73
C TYR A 318 33.06 36.94 11.78
N SER A 319 34.31 37.13 11.37
CA SER A 319 35.47 37.22 12.25
C SER A 319 36.29 38.44 11.83
N GLU A 320 36.51 39.36 12.75
CA GLU A 320 37.38 40.52 12.60
C GLU A 320 38.50 40.39 13.64
N ALA A 321 39.73 40.74 13.26
CA ALA A 321 40.87 40.70 14.17
C ALA A 321 40.75 41.87 15.17
N ASN A 322 40.95 41.58 16.46
CA ASN A 322 40.93 42.58 17.54
C ASN A 322 42.04 43.62 17.40
#